data_AF-A0A8S1X700-F1
#
_entry.id   AF-A0A8S1X700-F1
#
_cell.length_a   1.000
_cell.length_b   1.000
_cell.length_c   1.000
_cell.angle_alpha   90.00
_cell.angle_beta   90.00
_cell.angle_gamma   90.00
#
_symmetry.space_group_name_H-M   'P 1'
#
loop_
_entity.id
_entity.type
_entity.pdbx_description
1 polymer ?
#
loop_
_entity_poly.entity_id
_entity_poly.type
_entity_poly.pdbx_seq_one_letter_code
_entity_poly.pdbx_strand_id
1 'polypeptide(L)'
;MNKSRDWNIVDDELNRKLKQLQEIRTQLDDQSTEQLLQNKDQNQEYNSDVNYYKEFWRYYILNEMAIKKVNELHSQNQKLHELIGDIDKLQQELHIALSYRHKKKNRRTSQEIEKSFVCPYEKCNKQYGSDVSLNLHIKLKHDGGNKTDREKFAKMIIEAQQNGETITDLNINIKFPPGYLDQYKNQFLNTQQNQLNQERQSIEQD
;
A
#
# COMPACT_ATOMS: atom_id res chain seq x y z
N MET A 1 -16.19 -15.69 18.99
CA MET A 1 -17.34 -15.44 18.09
C MET A 1 -17.42 -13.96 17.83
N ASN A 2 -16.96 -13.53 16.66
CA ASN A 2 -16.79 -12.12 16.31
C ASN A 2 -18.13 -11.61 15.75
N LYS A 3 -18.72 -10.60 16.39
CA LYS A 3 -20.00 -10.00 15.99
C LYS A 3 -19.78 -9.25 14.68
N SER A 4 -20.16 -9.87 13.56
CA SER A 4 -20.27 -9.18 12.27
C SER A 4 -21.29 -8.06 12.46
N ARG A 5 -20.85 -6.81 12.36
CA ARG A 5 -21.76 -5.66 12.32
C ARG A 5 -22.55 -5.78 11.02
N ASP A 6 -23.83 -6.10 11.14
CA ASP A 6 -24.75 -6.17 10.00
C ASP A 6 -24.86 -4.79 9.35
N TRP A 7 -24.19 -4.63 8.22
CA TRP A 7 -24.19 -3.41 7.42
C TRP A 7 -25.60 -2.97 7.01
N ASN A 8 -26.54 -3.91 6.91
CA ASN A 8 -27.96 -3.64 6.62
C ASN A 8 -28.65 -2.82 7.72
N ILE A 9 -28.29 -3.03 8.99
CA ILE A 9 -28.88 -2.27 10.12
C ILE A 9 -28.36 -0.82 10.11
N VAL A 10 -27.09 -0.64 9.76
CA VAL A 10 -26.46 0.69 9.66
C VAL A 10 -27.03 1.48 8.48
N ASP A 11 -27.29 0.81 7.36
CA ASP A 11 -27.87 1.40 6.16
C ASP A 11 -29.34 1.80 6.39
N ASP A 12 -30.12 0.96 7.09
CA ASP A 12 -31.50 1.28 7.49
C ASP A 12 -31.56 2.48 8.46
N GLU A 13 -30.62 2.59 9.40
CA GLU A 13 -30.56 3.73 10.32
C GLU A 13 -30.17 5.03 9.59
N LEU A 14 -29.24 4.96 8.63
CA LEU A 14 -28.84 6.09 7.81
C LEU A 14 -29.99 6.59 6.93
N ASN A 15 -30.71 5.67 6.28
CA ASN A 15 -31.86 6.00 5.44
C ASN A 15 -33.01 6.61 6.26
N ARG A 16 -33.23 6.14 7.50
CA ARG A 16 -34.18 6.78 8.43
C ARG A 16 -33.78 8.21 8.79
N LYS A 17 -32.50 8.45 9.08
CA LYS A 17 -31.99 9.81 9.37
C LYS A 17 -32.09 10.73 8.15
N LEU A 18 -31.80 10.21 6.96
CA LEU A 18 -31.92 10.97 5.71
C LEU A 18 -33.37 11.41 5.46
N LYS A 19 -34.33 10.50 5.68
CA LYS A 19 -35.76 10.78 5.58
C LYS A 19 -36.22 11.83 6.61
N GLN A 20 -35.78 11.71 7.86
CA GLN A 20 -36.06 12.70 8.90
C GLN A 20 -35.52 14.09 8.53
N LEU A 21 -34.31 14.18 7.98
CA LEU A 21 -33.72 15.45 7.53
C LEU A 21 -34.48 16.06 6.34
N GLN A 22 -34.96 15.22 5.41
CA GLN A 22 -35.80 15.67 4.30
C GLN A 22 -37.15 16.20 4.80
N GLU A 23 -37.79 15.51 5.74
CA GLU A 23 -39.05 15.94 6.37
C GLU A 23 -38.89 17.26 7.13
N ILE A 24 -37.80 17.42 7.90
CA ILE A 24 -37.48 18.68 8.60
C ILE A 24 -37.26 19.82 7.59
N ARG A 25 -36.56 19.56 6.49
CA ARG A 25 -36.33 20.55 5.44
C ARG A 25 -37.65 21.00 4.80
N THR A 26 -38.51 20.08 4.42
CA THR A 26 -39.83 20.41 3.86
C THR A 26 -40.69 21.20 4.85
N GLN A 27 -40.67 20.84 6.14
CA GLN A 27 -41.41 21.58 7.17
C GLN A 27 -40.88 23.01 7.37
N LEU A 28 -39.57 23.21 7.30
CA LEU A 28 -38.97 24.55 7.39
C LEU A 28 -39.27 25.41 6.16
N ASP A 29 -39.23 24.82 4.97
CA ASP A 29 -39.58 25.50 3.71
C ASP A 29 -41.08 25.89 3.71
N ASP A 30 -41.97 25.00 4.15
CA ASP A 30 -43.41 25.25 4.26
C ASP A 30 -43.73 26.33 5.31
N GLN A 31 -43.11 26.26 6.51
CA GLN A 31 -43.28 27.27 7.57
C GLN A 31 -42.78 28.66 7.15
N SER A 32 -41.64 28.72 6.45
CA SER A 32 -41.09 30.00 5.95
C SER A 32 -42.02 30.62 4.90
N THR A 33 -42.62 29.79 4.06
CA THR A 33 -43.55 30.23 3.01
C THR A 33 -44.88 30.69 3.60
N GLU A 34 -45.42 29.97 4.58
CA GLU A 34 -46.64 30.34 5.31
C GLU A 34 -46.46 31.62 6.14
N GLN A 35 -45.31 31.82 6.80
CA GLN A 35 -45.01 33.06 7.55
C GLN A 35 -44.90 34.28 6.62
N LEU A 36 -44.36 34.12 5.40
CA LEU A 36 -44.34 35.19 4.39
C LEU A 36 -45.75 35.51 3.85
N LEU A 37 -46.64 34.52 3.81
CA LEU A 37 -48.03 34.69 3.37
C LEU A 37 -48.92 35.32 4.46
N GLN A 38 -48.70 35.01 5.74
CA GLN A 38 -49.43 35.60 6.87
C GLN A 38 -49.16 37.10 7.07
N ASN A 39 -48.01 37.60 6.63
CA ASN A 39 -47.66 39.02 6.73
C ASN A 39 -48.26 39.90 5.62
N LYS A 40 -49.02 39.34 4.67
CA LYS A 40 -49.61 40.12 3.57
C LYS A 40 -50.79 41.01 3.98
N ASP A 41 -51.47 40.69 5.08
CA ASP A 41 -52.73 41.34 5.48
C ASP A 41 -52.62 42.33 6.65
N GLN A 42 -51.44 42.55 7.21
CA GLN A 42 -51.23 43.63 8.17
C GLN A 42 -50.98 44.96 7.44
N ASN A 43 -52.03 45.50 6.82
CA ASN A 43 -52.03 46.91 6.44
C ASN A 43 -51.97 47.73 7.75
N GLN A 44 -50.76 48.10 8.16
CA GLN A 44 -50.57 49.09 9.21
C GLN A 44 -51.29 50.37 8.78
N GLU A 45 -52.14 50.89 9.67
CA GLU A 45 -52.88 52.13 9.42
C GLU A 45 -51.93 53.26 9.05
N TYR A 46 -52.34 54.12 8.11
CA TYR A 46 -51.54 55.24 7.65
C TYR A 46 -51.25 56.21 8.80
N ASN A 47 -49.98 56.33 9.16
CA ASN A 47 -49.48 57.20 10.21
C ASN A 47 -48.99 58.53 9.59
N SER A 48 -49.72 59.61 9.84
CA SER A 48 -49.42 60.94 9.31
C SER A 48 -48.07 61.52 9.79
N ASP A 49 -47.49 61.01 10.89
CA ASP A 49 -46.23 61.51 11.44
C ASP A 49 -44.99 60.88 10.76
N VAL A 50 -45.20 59.88 9.90
CA VAL A 50 -44.11 59.14 9.24
C VAL A 50 -43.88 59.66 7.82
N ASN A 51 -42.61 59.98 7.50
CA ASN A 51 -42.22 60.28 6.13
C ASN A 51 -42.03 58.98 5.33
N TYR A 52 -43.13 58.46 4.78
CA TYR A 52 -43.15 57.23 3.99
C TYR A 52 -42.22 57.23 2.78
N TYR A 53 -41.97 58.39 2.17
CA TYR A 53 -41.03 58.50 1.05
C TYR A 53 -39.59 58.20 1.50
N LYS A 54 -39.18 58.76 2.65
CA LYS A 54 -37.86 58.51 3.23
C LYS A 54 -37.68 57.04 3.66
N GLU A 55 -38.70 56.47 4.30
CA GLU A 55 -38.65 55.07 4.73
C GLU A 55 -38.67 54.10 3.53
N PHE A 56 -39.44 54.40 2.48
CA PHE A 56 -39.41 53.63 1.24
C PHE A 56 -37.99 53.51 0.69
N TRP A 57 -37.28 54.63 0.54
CA TRP A 57 -35.91 54.60 0.04
C TRP A 57 -34.95 53.89 0.98
N ARG A 58 -35.13 54.03 2.30
CA ARG A 58 -34.35 53.29 3.29
C ARG A 58 -34.51 51.78 3.11
N TYR A 59 -35.74 51.28 3.04
CA TYR A 59 -36.02 49.86 2.84
C TYR A 59 -35.57 49.38 1.47
N TYR A 60 -35.75 50.17 0.41
CA TYR A 60 -35.26 49.85 -0.91
C TYR A 60 -33.74 49.63 -0.92
N ILE A 61 -32.98 50.55 -0.32
CA ILE A 61 -31.52 50.45 -0.23
C ILE A 61 -31.11 49.23 0.61
N LEU A 62 -31.79 48.97 1.72
CA LEU A 62 -31.50 47.81 2.57
C LEU A 62 -31.79 46.49 1.84
N ASN A 63 -32.89 46.39 1.11
CA ASN A 63 -33.24 45.22 0.33
C ASN A 63 -32.21 44.96 -0.78
N GLU A 64 -31.78 46.02 -1.48
CA GLU A 64 -30.72 45.93 -2.48
C GLU A 64 -29.40 45.39 -1.88
N MET A 65 -29.02 45.86 -0.68
CA MET A 65 -27.85 45.35 0.04
C MET A 65 -28.03 43.90 0.48
N ALA A 66 -29.22 43.53 0.98
CA ALA A 66 -29.52 42.17 1.40
C ALA A 66 -29.46 41.19 0.22
N ILE A 67 -30.04 41.54 -0.93
CA ILE A 67 -29.98 40.74 -2.15
C ILE A 67 -28.53 40.54 -2.59
N LYS A 68 -27.72 41.60 -2.61
CA LYS A 68 -26.28 41.50 -2.91
C LYS A 68 -25.58 40.53 -1.97
N LYS A 69 -25.88 40.59 -0.67
CA LYS A 69 -25.26 39.70 0.32
C LYS A 69 -25.69 38.24 0.16
N VAL A 70 -26.97 37.99 -0.14
CA VAL A 70 -27.49 36.65 -0.43
C VAL A 70 -26.80 36.06 -1.66
N ASN A 71 -26.63 36.85 -2.73
CA ASN A 71 -25.92 36.41 -3.93
C ASN A 71 -24.44 36.10 -3.67
N GLU A 72 -23.78 36.90 -2.83
CA GLU A 72 -22.39 36.64 -2.42
C GLU A 72 -22.27 35.32 -1.65
N LEU A 73 -23.13 35.10 -0.64
CA LEU A 73 -23.16 33.86 0.14
C LEU A 73 -23.50 32.66 -0.73
N HIS A 74 -24.42 32.82 -1.69
CA HIS A 74 -24.75 31.78 -2.65
C HIS A 74 -23.52 31.38 -3.48
N SER A 75 -22.76 32.34 -4.00
CA SER A 75 -21.51 32.07 -4.73
C SER A 75 -20.46 31.39 -3.85
N GLN A 76 -20.34 31.80 -2.58
CA GLN A 76 -19.44 31.14 -1.63
C GLN A 76 -19.84 29.68 -1.37
N ASN A 77 -21.14 29.43 -1.16
CA ASN A 77 -21.66 28.08 -0.95
C ASN A 77 -21.45 27.19 -2.19
N GLN A 78 -21.63 27.72 -3.40
CA GLN A 78 -21.32 26.98 -4.63
C GLN A 78 -19.86 26.53 -4.67
N LYS A 79 -18.91 27.41 -4.33
CA LYS A 79 -17.47 27.08 -4.26
C LYS A 79 -17.18 26.02 -3.19
N LEU A 80 -17.84 26.09 -2.04
CA LEU A 80 -17.70 25.08 -0.98
C LEU A 80 -18.20 23.72 -1.45
N HIS A 81 -19.33 23.67 -2.16
CA HIS A 81 -19.85 22.42 -2.73
C HIS A 81 -18.90 21.82 -3.77
N GLU A 82 -18.29 22.64 -4.62
CA GLU A 82 -17.26 22.19 -5.57
C GLU A 82 -16.05 21.58 -4.85
N LEU A 83 -15.54 22.27 -3.82
CA LEU A 83 -14.40 21.79 -3.03
C LEU A 83 -14.71 20.47 -2.30
N ILE A 84 -15.92 20.32 -1.76
CA ILE A 84 -16.35 19.05 -1.14
C ILE A 84 -16.33 17.93 -2.17
N GLY A 85 -16.85 18.17 -3.37
CA GLY A 85 -16.82 17.19 -4.46
C GLY A 85 -15.40 16.77 -4.85
N ASP A 86 -14.44 17.68 -4.82
CA ASP A 86 -13.04 17.36 -5.10
C ASP A 86 -12.38 16.57 -3.95
N ILE A 87 -12.71 16.88 -2.70
CA ILE A 87 -12.26 16.09 -1.54
C ILE A 87 -12.78 14.65 -1.65
N ASP A 88 -14.04 14.44 -2.03
CA ASP A 88 -14.63 13.11 -2.18
C ASP A 88 -13.91 12.29 -3.28
N LYS A 89 -13.57 12.93 -4.42
CA LYS A 89 -12.77 12.28 -5.47
C LYS A 89 -11.40 11.86 -4.96
N LEU A 90 -10.69 12.75 -4.25
CA LEU A 90 -9.37 12.46 -3.68
C LEU A 90 -9.43 11.33 -2.65
N GLN A 91 -10.48 11.28 -1.83
CA GLN A 91 -10.71 10.19 -0.90
C GLN A 91 -10.91 8.85 -1.62
N GLN A 92 -11.68 8.83 -2.71
CA GLN A 92 -11.89 7.64 -3.52
C GLN A 92 -10.59 7.14 -4.14
N GLU A 93 -9.78 8.03 -4.71
CA GLU A 93 -8.47 7.71 -5.28
C GLU A 93 -7.51 7.15 -4.21
N LEU A 94 -7.47 7.77 -3.03
CA LEU A 94 -6.66 7.29 -1.92
C LEU A 94 -7.10 5.89 -1.47
N HIS A 95 -8.40 5.65 -1.34
CA HIS A 95 -8.93 4.34 -0.96
C HIS A 95 -8.50 3.26 -1.98
N ILE A 96 -8.61 3.56 -3.27
CA ILE A 96 -8.14 2.69 -4.34
C ILE A 96 -6.63 2.43 -4.21
N ALA A 97 -5.81 3.47 -4.07
CA ALA A 97 -4.36 3.34 -3.94
C ALA A 97 -3.94 2.51 -2.71
N LEU A 98 -4.60 2.70 -1.57
CA LEU A 98 -4.38 1.92 -0.37
C LEU A 98 -4.78 0.45 -0.57
N SER A 99 -5.89 0.18 -1.25
CA SER A 99 -6.31 -1.19 -1.58
C SER A 99 -5.25 -1.93 -2.40
N TYR A 100 -4.59 -1.26 -3.35
CA TYR A 100 -3.49 -1.86 -4.12
C TYR A 100 -2.25 -2.10 -3.27
N ARG A 101 -1.91 -1.19 -2.35
CA ARG A 101 -0.77 -1.36 -1.43
C ARG A 101 -1.01 -2.48 -0.41
N HIS A 102 -2.25 -2.68 0.02
CA HIS A 102 -2.62 -3.62 1.08
C HIS A 102 -3.01 -5.01 0.56
N LYS A 103 -2.90 -5.27 -0.76
CA LYS A 103 -2.96 -6.63 -1.30
C LYS A 103 -1.77 -7.42 -0.77
N LYS A 104 -1.99 -8.10 0.37
CA LYS A 104 -1.06 -9.09 0.89
C LYS A 104 -0.80 -10.11 -0.22
N LYS A 105 0.46 -10.23 -0.64
CA LYS A 105 0.86 -11.29 -1.58
C LYS A 105 0.41 -12.62 -0.97
N ASN A 106 -0.40 -13.38 -1.70
CA ASN A 106 -0.82 -14.70 -1.25
C ASN A 106 0.45 -15.56 -1.09
N ARG A 107 0.80 -15.89 0.16
CA ARG A 107 1.97 -16.73 0.45
C ARG A 107 1.50 -18.17 0.39
N ARG A 108 2.11 -18.96 -0.49
CA ARG A 108 1.94 -20.42 -0.51
C ARG A 108 2.23 -21.00 0.87
N THR A 109 1.43 -21.98 1.28
CA THR A 109 1.67 -22.69 2.53
C THR A 109 2.86 -23.65 2.38
N SER A 110 3.45 -24.11 3.50
CA SER A 110 4.59 -25.04 3.43
C SER A 110 4.26 -26.39 2.76
N GLN A 111 2.97 -26.74 2.67
CA GLN A 111 2.50 -27.97 2.04
C GLN A 111 2.40 -27.83 0.51
N GLU A 112 2.14 -26.63 0.02
CA GLU A 112 2.04 -26.32 -1.42
C GLU A 112 3.41 -26.13 -2.11
N ILE A 113 4.50 -26.07 -1.34
CA ILE A 113 5.84 -25.86 -1.88
C ILE A 113 6.51 -27.22 -2.05
N GLU A 114 6.84 -27.56 -3.29
CA GLU A 114 7.65 -28.74 -3.62
C GLU A 114 9.03 -28.66 -2.95
N LYS A 115 9.40 -29.69 -2.18
CA LYS A 115 10.64 -29.72 -1.38
C LYS A 115 11.71 -30.58 -2.06
N SER A 116 12.27 -30.09 -3.16
CA SER A 116 13.28 -30.81 -3.94
C SER A 116 14.69 -30.74 -3.35
N PHE A 117 14.97 -29.83 -2.42
CA PHE A 117 16.33 -29.60 -1.90
C PHE A 117 16.55 -30.32 -0.57
N VAL A 118 17.36 -31.37 -0.57
CA VAL A 118 17.67 -32.19 0.62
C VAL A 118 19.00 -31.76 1.23
N CYS A 119 19.06 -31.71 2.56
CA CYS A 119 20.31 -31.45 3.27
C CYS A 119 21.29 -32.62 3.11
N PRO A 120 22.52 -32.39 2.64
CA PRO A 120 23.52 -33.45 2.37
C PRO A 120 24.21 -34.01 3.62
N TYR A 121 23.90 -33.51 4.82
CA TYR A 121 24.46 -34.03 6.06
C TYR A 121 23.69 -35.28 6.52
N GLU A 122 24.40 -36.40 6.70
CA GLU A 122 23.88 -37.72 7.06
C GLU A 122 22.86 -37.74 8.22
N LYS A 123 23.03 -36.85 9.22
CA LYS A 123 22.18 -36.81 10.42
C LYS A 123 20.97 -35.87 10.30
N CYS A 124 20.81 -35.14 9.19
CA CYS A 124 19.83 -34.07 9.10
C CYS A 124 18.62 -34.42 8.23
N ASN A 125 18.80 -34.94 7.02
CA ASN A 125 17.75 -35.36 6.06
C ASN A 125 16.57 -34.39 5.86
N LYS A 126 16.72 -33.10 6.23
CA LYS A 126 15.68 -32.09 6.11
C LYS A 126 15.55 -31.63 4.66
N GLN A 127 14.31 -31.46 4.21
CA GLN A 127 13.98 -31.04 2.86
C GLN A 127 13.43 -29.60 2.85
N TYR A 128 13.81 -28.87 1.81
CA TYR A 128 13.57 -27.45 1.64
C TYR A 128 13.01 -27.16 0.25
N GLY A 129 12.18 -26.13 0.13
CA GLY A 129 11.57 -25.73 -1.14
C GLY A 129 12.43 -24.82 -2.01
N SER A 130 13.59 -24.40 -1.51
CA SER A 130 14.53 -23.55 -2.26
C SER A 130 15.95 -23.72 -1.76
N ASP A 131 16.93 -23.51 -2.65
CA ASP A 131 18.36 -23.49 -2.33
C ASP A 131 18.68 -22.46 -1.23
N VAL A 132 18.02 -21.29 -1.23
CA VAL A 132 18.21 -20.25 -0.19
C VAL A 132 17.87 -20.77 1.20
N SER A 133 16.75 -21.47 1.33
CA SER A 133 16.32 -22.03 2.62
C SER A 133 17.20 -23.20 3.07
N LEU A 134 17.71 -24.01 2.14
CA LEU A 134 18.71 -25.04 2.41
C LEU A 134 20.05 -24.43 2.89
N ASN A 135 20.55 -23.40 2.20
CA ASN A 135 21.81 -22.75 2.57
C ASN A 135 21.73 -22.06 3.92
N LEU A 136 20.60 -21.42 4.23
CA LEU A 136 20.35 -20.85 5.55
C LEU A 136 20.35 -21.95 6.64
N HIS A 137 19.74 -23.10 6.34
CA HIS A 137 19.77 -24.23 7.25
C HIS A 137 21.19 -24.73 7.51
N ILE A 138 22.01 -24.90 6.48
CA ILE A 138 23.42 -25.32 6.60
C ILE A 138 24.21 -24.33 7.46
N LYS A 139 24.01 -23.02 7.25
CA LYS A 139 24.64 -21.97 8.06
C LYS A 139 24.29 -22.08 9.54
N LEU A 140 23.02 -22.30 9.87
CA LEU A 140 22.52 -22.25 11.24
C LEU A 140 22.64 -23.57 12.01
N LYS A 141 22.64 -24.72 11.32
CA LYS A 141 22.61 -26.05 11.96
C LYS A 141 23.88 -26.86 11.79
N HIS A 142 24.74 -26.48 10.84
CA HIS A 142 25.94 -27.22 10.51
C HIS A 142 27.21 -26.37 10.54
N ASP A 143 27.16 -25.13 11.03
CA ASP A 143 28.29 -24.19 11.02
C ASP A 143 28.94 -24.06 9.63
N GLY A 144 28.14 -24.24 8.58
CA GLY A 144 28.63 -24.29 7.20
C GLY A 144 28.84 -22.92 6.56
N GLY A 145 28.76 -21.83 7.33
CA GLY A 145 28.96 -20.47 6.84
C GLY A 145 27.98 -20.04 5.74
N ASN A 146 28.25 -18.90 5.12
CA ASN A 146 27.46 -18.43 3.97
C ASN A 146 27.91 -19.17 2.69
N LYS A 147 27.03 -19.22 1.66
CA LYS A 147 27.39 -19.84 0.37
C LYS A 147 28.66 -19.21 -0.24
N THR A 148 28.73 -17.88 -0.23
CA THR A 148 29.88 -17.12 -0.72
C THR A 148 31.18 -17.47 0.00
N ASP A 149 31.10 -17.70 1.31
CA ASP A 149 32.29 -17.98 2.12
C ASP A 149 32.76 -19.40 1.83
N ARG A 150 31.84 -20.37 1.73
CA ARG A 150 32.15 -21.75 1.31
C ARG A 150 32.85 -21.79 -0.05
N GLU A 151 32.36 -21.05 -1.03
CA GLU A 151 32.96 -21.01 -2.37
C GLU A 151 34.38 -20.42 -2.33
N LYS A 152 34.58 -19.32 -1.59
CA LYS A 152 35.90 -18.70 -1.41
C LYS A 152 36.90 -19.67 -0.78
N PHE A 153 36.52 -20.29 0.34
CA PHE A 153 37.40 -21.24 1.01
C PHE A 153 37.64 -22.49 0.18
N ALA A 154 36.62 -23.02 -0.52
CA ALA A 154 36.81 -24.16 -1.42
C ALA A 154 37.81 -23.84 -2.54
N LYS A 155 37.71 -22.66 -3.15
CA LYS A 155 38.66 -22.18 -4.17
C LYS A 155 40.08 -22.10 -3.61
N MET A 156 40.27 -21.44 -2.46
CA MET A 156 41.57 -21.35 -1.80
C MET A 156 42.16 -22.74 -1.50
N ILE A 157 41.33 -23.68 -1.04
CA ILE A 157 41.76 -25.04 -0.74
C ILE A 157 42.31 -25.75 -1.98
N ILE A 158 41.60 -25.64 -3.10
CA ILE A 158 41.99 -26.32 -4.33
C ILE A 158 43.22 -25.66 -4.98
N GLU A 159 43.32 -24.33 -4.94
CA GLU A 159 44.49 -23.61 -5.45
C GLU A 159 45.76 -23.97 -4.68
N ALA A 160 45.70 -24.02 -3.35
CA ALA A 160 46.85 -24.45 -2.55
C ALA A 160 47.23 -25.92 -2.81
N GLN A 161 46.24 -26.81 -2.99
CA GLN A 161 46.49 -28.19 -3.40
C GLN A 161 47.20 -28.29 -4.76
N GLN A 162 46.90 -27.42 -5.71
CA GLN A 162 47.59 -27.37 -7.01
C GLN A 162 49.04 -26.88 -6.88
N ASN A 163 49.31 -25.97 -5.95
CA ASN A 163 50.64 -25.42 -5.72
C ASN A 163 51.53 -26.31 -4.82
N GLY A 164 51.02 -27.45 -4.36
CA GLY A 164 51.76 -28.39 -3.52
C GLY A 164 51.91 -27.95 -2.05
N GLU A 165 51.22 -26.89 -1.63
CA GLU A 165 51.23 -26.40 -0.26
C GLU A 165 50.13 -27.09 0.55
N THR A 166 50.50 -27.70 1.68
CA THR A 166 49.50 -28.25 2.61
C THR A 166 48.97 -27.13 3.49
N ILE A 167 47.66 -26.91 3.40
CA ILE A 167 46.94 -25.94 4.21
C ILE A 167 46.82 -26.49 5.63
N THR A 168 47.87 -26.34 6.42
CA THR A 168 47.80 -26.61 7.86
C THR A 168 47.37 -25.38 8.66
N ASP A 169 47.48 -24.18 8.06
CA ASP A 169 47.46 -22.93 8.83
C ASP A 169 46.27 -22.01 8.53
N LEU A 170 45.38 -22.37 7.59
CA LEU A 170 44.13 -21.64 7.41
C LEU A 170 43.15 -22.09 8.51
N ASN A 171 42.94 -21.23 9.51
CA ASN A 171 41.93 -21.37 10.54
C ASN A 171 40.50 -21.28 9.95
N ILE A 172 40.12 -22.26 9.13
CA ILE A 172 38.81 -22.33 8.47
C ILE A 172 37.83 -22.99 9.44
N ASN A 173 37.14 -22.18 10.24
CA ASN A 173 36.09 -22.63 11.14
C ASN A 173 34.74 -22.85 10.42
N ILE A 174 34.75 -23.41 9.22
CA ILE A 174 33.55 -23.71 8.43
C ILE A 174 33.53 -25.19 8.10
N LYS A 175 32.39 -25.85 8.41
CA LYS A 175 32.19 -27.26 8.06
C LYS A 175 31.59 -27.35 6.66
N PHE A 176 32.33 -27.96 5.74
CA PHE A 176 31.83 -28.19 4.40
C PHE A 176 30.82 -29.34 4.38
N PRO A 177 29.78 -29.26 3.54
CA PRO A 177 28.91 -30.39 3.28
C PRO A 177 29.70 -31.59 2.71
N PRO A 178 29.27 -32.83 2.98
CA PRO A 178 29.91 -34.02 2.41
C PRO A 178 29.97 -33.96 0.88
N GLY A 179 31.13 -34.27 0.29
CA GLY A 179 31.34 -34.25 -1.17
C GLY A 179 31.38 -32.87 -1.81
N TYR A 180 31.24 -31.78 -1.05
CA TYR A 180 31.20 -30.41 -1.59
C TYR A 180 32.51 -30.01 -2.26
N LEU A 181 33.66 -30.33 -1.64
CA LEU A 181 34.98 -29.98 -2.17
C LEU A 181 35.27 -30.73 -3.48
N ASP A 182 34.90 -32.00 -3.58
CA ASP A 182 35.11 -32.80 -4.79
C ASP A 182 34.26 -32.29 -5.96
N GLN A 183 32.98 -31.97 -5.69
CA GLN A 183 32.09 -31.36 -6.68
C GLN A 183 32.63 -30.01 -7.14
N TYR A 184 33.08 -29.17 -6.20
CA TYR A 184 33.65 -27.86 -6.52
C TYR A 184 34.95 -28.00 -7.32
N LYS A 185 35.82 -28.96 -6.99
CA LYS A 185 37.04 -29.26 -7.74
C LYS A 185 36.73 -29.65 -9.19
N ASN A 186 35.77 -30.52 -9.42
CA ASN A 186 35.35 -30.90 -10.77
C ASN A 186 34.79 -29.69 -11.55
N GLN A 187 33.96 -28.86 -10.91
CA GLN A 187 33.46 -27.62 -11.52
C GLN A 187 34.60 -26.66 -11.86
N PHE A 188 35.56 -26.50 -10.95
CA PHE A 188 36.71 -25.61 -11.13
C PHE A 188 37.61 -26.08 -12.29
N LEU A 189 37.93 -27.38 -12.37
CA LEU A 189 38.71 -27.96 -13.46
C LEU A 189 38.01 -27.82 -14.81
N ASN A 190 36.70 -28.11 -14.88
CA ASN A 190 35.92 -27.92 -16.10
C ASN A 190 35.91 -26.44 -16.54
N THR A 191 35.84 -25.52 -15.58
CA THR A 191 35.89 -24.07 -15.87
C THR A 191 37.24 -23.68 -16.46
N GLN A 192 38.35 -24.16 -15.89
CA GLN A 192 39.69 -23.92 -16.43
C GLN A 192 39.86 -24.50 -17.84
N GLN A 193 39.39 -25.73 -18.07
CA GLN A 193 39.50 -26.37 -19.39
C GLN A 193 38.71 -25.61 -20.46
N ASN A 194 37.53 -25.09 -20.10
CA ASN A 194 36.72 -24.28 -21.02
C ASN A 194 37.38 -22.94 -21.35
N GLN A 195 38.03 -22.30 -20.38
CA GLN A 195 38.79 -21.06 -20.62
C GLN A 195 39.96 -21.29 -21.58
N LEU A 196 40.76 -22.35 -21.37
CA LEU A 196 41.85 -22.73 -22.27
C LEU A 196 41.37 -23.07 -23.69
N ASN A 197 40.20 -23.71 -23.81
CA ASN A 197 39.59 -24.00 -25.11
C ASN A 197 39.12 -22.73 -25.83
N GLN A 198 38.57 -21.75 -25.11
CA GLN A 198 38.18 -20.45 -25.67
C GLN A 198 39.42 -19.67 -26.14
N GLU A 199 40.47 -19.62 -25.34
CA GLU A 199 41.72 -18.95 -25.68
C GLU A 199 42.35 -19.53 -26.96
N ARG A 200 42.38 -20.87 -27.09
CA ARG A 200 42.85 -21.55 -28.32
C ARG A 200 42.01 -21.18 -29.55
N GLN A 201 40.69 -21.11 -29.42
CA GLN A 201 39.80 -20.75 -30.54
C GLN A 201 40.01 -19.30 -31.01
N SER A 202 40.31 -18.37 -30.10
CA SER A 202 40.64 -16.99 -30.47
C SER A 202 42.00 -16.87 -31.17
N ILE A 203 42.99 -17.72 -30.82
CA ILE A 203 44.31 -17.71 -31.46
C ILE A 203 44.26 -18.30 -32.89
N GLU A 204 43.33 -19.23 -33.16
CA GLU A 204 43.16 -19.83 -34.50
C GLU A 204 42.35 -18.96 -35.48
N GLN A 205 41.77 -17.85 -35.03
CA GLN A 205 40.97 -16.92 -35.84
C GLN A 205 41.71 -15.63 -36.23
N ASP A 206 42.93 -15.42 -35.72
CA ASP A 206 43.88 -14.37 -36.11
C ASP A 206 44.97 -14.93 -37.06
#